data_AF-A0CJX7-F1
#
_entry.id   AF-A0CJX7-F1
#
_cell.length_a   1.000
_cell.length_b   1.000
_cell.length_c   1.000
_cell.angle_alpha   90.00
_cell.angle_beta   90.00
_cell.angle_gamma   90.00
#
_symmetry.space_group_name_H-M   'P 1'
#
loop_
_entity.id
_entity.type
_entity.pdbx_description
1 polymer ?
#
loop_
_entity_poly.entity_id
_entity_poly.type
_entity_poly.pdbx_seq_one_letter_code
_entity_poly.pdbx_strand_id
1 'polypeptide(L)'
;MIVRLFFTNYIPVNFYMPLSLVDENKRRSKEKGAILNQKFYFRTNFQEFGPATVEELTLQEIFFGKQDGSFIGIVGLIHQNRNVVKKQQCAQKEEQIYLKNKVLQDEVMQFTLASWMRDFVTSHPNYNQDPIVTHEINFDLIRTLTAIKDRQKEDPHFPFIFIM
;
A
#
# COMPACT_ATOMS: atom_id res chain seq x y z
N MET A 1 9.77 -5.80 -8.03
CA MET A 1 11.25 -5.78 -8.16
C MET A 1 11.92 -4.87 -7.11
N ILE A 2 11.35 -4.75 -5.90
CA ILE A 2 11.94 -3.95 -4.79
C ILE A 2 12.84 -4.80 -3.90
N VAL A 3 12.51 -6.08 -3.70
CA VAL A 3 13.26 -7.03 -2.86
C VAL A 3 14.74 -7.08 -3.28
N ARG A 4 15.04 -7.10 -4.58
CA ARG A 4 16.41 -7.11 -5.11
C ARG A 4 17.25 -5.90 -4.67
N LEU A 5 16.65 -4.76 -4.38
CA LEU A 5 17.36 -3.54 -3.97
C LEU A 5 17.99 -3.68 -2.57
N PHE A 6 17.36 -4.45 -1.69
CA PHE A 6 17.80 -4.60 -0.31
C PHE A 6 18.79 -5.76 -0.12
N PHE A 7 18.83 -6.73 -1.04
CA PHE A 7 19.71 -7.90 -0.92
C PHE A 7 21.10 -7.71 -1.53
N THR A 8 21.28 -6.74 -2.41
CA THR A 8 22.54 -6.60 -3.16
C THR A 8 23.58 -5.69 -2.49
N ASN A 9 23.45 -5.36 -1.19
CA ASN A 9 24.40 -4.54 -0.41
C ASN A 9 24.69 -3.13 -0.97
N TYR A 10 23.96 -2.66 -1.99
CA TYR A 10 24.23 -1.34 -2.58
C TYR A 10 23.58 -0.19 -1.81
N ILE A 11 22.50 -0.45 -1.09
CA ILE A 11 21.87 0.50 -0.17
C ILE A 11 21.95 -0.14 1.21
N PRO A 12 22.85 0.32 2.10
CA PRO A 12 22.91 -0.18 3.46
C PRO A 12 21.61 0.20 4.19
N VAL A 13 20.78 -0.81 4.46
CA VAL A 13 19.54 -0.65 5.22
C VAL A 13 19.47 -1.63 6.37
N ASN A 14 18.86 -1.19 7.46
CA ASN A 14 18.58 -1.99 8.63
C ASN A 14 17.13 -1.74 9.06
N PHE A 15 16.27 -2.74 8.88
CA PHE A 15 14.86 -2.69 9.28
C PHE A 15 14.57 -3.49 10.55
N TYR A 16 15.60 -3.97 11.26
CA TYR A 16 15.40 -4.69 12.50
C TYR A 16 14.75 -3.77 13.55
N MET A 17 13.70 -4.29 14.19
CA MET A 17 12.95 -3.68 15.28
C MET A 17 12.44 -4.79 16.23
N PRO A 18 12.08 -4.47 17.49
CA PRO A 18 11.57 -5.45 18.44
C PRO A 18 10.36 -6.22 17.91
N LEU A 19 10.35 -7.55 18.08
CA LEU A 19 9.27 -8.42 17.60
C LEU A 19 7.91 -8.07 18.21
N SER A 20 7.88 -7.62 19.47
CA SER A 20 6.66 -7.16 20.14
C SER A 20 5.96 -6.02 19.40
N LEU A 21 6.72 -5.09 18.82
CA LEU A 21 6.18 -3.99 18.03
C LEU A 21 5.68 -4.46 16.65
N VAL A 22 6.30 -5.50 16.09
CA VAL A 22 5.83 -6.16 14.86
C VAL A 22 4.50 -6.88 15.11
N ASP A 23 4.37 -7.55 16.25
CA ASP A 23 3.13 -8.22 16.64
C ASP A 23 2.00 -7.22 16.86
N GLU A 24 2.29 -6.08 17.49
CA GLU A 24 1.32 -4.99 17.66
C GLU A 24 0.92 -4.38 16.31
N ASN A 25 1.87 -4.18 15.38
CA ASN A 25 1.55 -3.77 14.01
C ASN A 25 0.60 -4.76 13.33
N LYS A 26 0.84 -6.06 13.48
CA LYS A 26 -0.01 -7.12 12.91
C LYS A 26 -1.40 -7.14 13.53
N ARG A 27 -1.54 -6.75 14.80
CA ARG A 27 -2.84 -6.58 15.45
C ARG A 27 -3.58 -5.40 14.82
N ARG A 28 -2.93 -4.22 14.75
CA ARG A 28 -3.51 -2.99 14.18
C ARG A 28 -3.87 -3.12 12.70
N SER A 29 -3.10 -3.90 11.92
CA SER A 29 -3.34 -4.07 10.49
C SER A 29 -4.66 -4.76 10.15
N LYS A 30 -5.28 -5.44 11.13
CA LYS A 30 -6.56 -6.14 10.95
C LYS A 30 -7.77 -5.25 11.16
N GLU A 31 -7.59 -4.05 11.71
CA GLU A 31 -8.68 -3.12 11.98
C GLU A 31 -9.30 -2.61 10.67
N LYS A 32 -10.61 -2.36 10.68
CA LYS A 32 -11.33 -1.83 9.52
C LYS A 32 -10.79 -0.44 9.19
N GLY A 33 -10.32 -0.27 7.95
CA GLY A 33 -9.73 1.00 7.51
C GLY A 33 -8.34 1.29 8.11
N ALA A 34 -7.60 0.25 8.52
CA ALA A 34 -6.26 0.40 9.11
C ALA A 34 -5.30 1.24 8.25
N ILE A 35 -5.41 1.16 6.93
CA ILE A 35 -4.62 1.97 5.99
C ILE A 35 -4.77 3.50 6.19
N LEU A 36 -5.96 3.96 6.58
CA LEU A 36 -6.28 5.38 6.79
C LEU A 36 -6.12 5.80 8.25
N ASN A 37 -6.55 4.92 9.17
CA ASN A 37 -6.81 5.32 10.55
C ASN A 37 -5.74 4.85 11.55
N GLN A 38 -4.89 3.89 11.17
CA GLN A 38 -3.92 3.29 12.08
C GLN A 38 -2.51 3.81 11.82
N LYS A 39 -1.73 3.84 12.90
CA LYS A 39 -0.29 4.04 12.85
C LYS A 39 0.43 2.75 13.19
N PHE A 40 1.58 2.57 12.58
CA PHE A 40 2.42 1.39 12.70
C PHE A 40 3.80 1.81 13.20
N TYR A 41 4.35 1.01 14.10
CA TYR A 41 5.72 1.13 14.53
C TYR A 41 6.65 0.86 13.36
N PHE A 42 7.52 1.81 13.06
CA PHE A 42 8.50 1.66 11.99
C PHE A 42 9.82 2.30 12.40
N ARG A 43 10.93 1.69 11.94
CA ARG A 43 12.27 2.21 12.20
C ARG A 43 12.57 3.39 11.29
N THR A 44 12.84 4.55 11.87
CA THR A 44 13.11 5.78 11.11
C THR A 44 14.59 5.94 10.75
N ASN A 45 15.51 5.44 11.57
CA ASN A 45 16.95 5.45 11.30
C ASN A 45 17.42 4.20 10.54
N PHE A 46 16.73 3.83 9.46
CA PHE A 46 17.04 2.59 8.72
C PHE A 46 18.37 2.60 7.97
N GLN A 47 19.08 3.75 7.85
CA GLN A 47 20.41 3.83 7.23
C GLN A 47 21.56 3.68 8.25
N GLU A 48 21.23 3.62 9.54
CA GLU A 48 22.19 3.45 10.62
C GLU A 48 22.23 1.98 11.07
N PHE A 49 23.42 1.49 11.43
CA PHE A 49 23.59 0.15 11.99
C PHE A 49 23.60 0.12 13.53
N GLY A 50 23.11 1.19 14.16
CA GLY A 50 22.96 1.33 15.60
C GLY A 50 21.61 0.84 16.15
N PRO A 51 21.29 1.16 17.42
CA PRO A 51 19.99 0.85 18.01
C PRO A 51 18.85 1.45 17.17
N ALA A 52 17.73 0.73 17.10
CA ALA A 52 16.58 1.15 16.30
C ALA A 52 15.86 2.33 16.97
N THR A 53 15.75 3.44 16.24
CA THR A 53 14.81 4.52 16.55
C THR A 53 13.49 4.16 15.91
N VAL A 54 12.48 3.83 16.72
CA VAL A 54 11.17 3.37 16.26
C VAL A 54 10.12 4.41 16.60
N GLU A 55 9.29 4.75 15.62
CA GLU A 55 8.22 5.74 15.74
C GLU A 55 6.91 5.18 15.21
N GLU A 56 5.78 5.77 15.64
CA GLU A 56 4.47 5.44 15.11
C GLU A 56 4.13 6.31 13.91
N LEU A 57 4.02 5.68 12.74
CA LEU A 57 3.81 6.34 11.46
C LEU A 57 2.58 5.79 10.76
N THR A 58 1.85 6.64 10.06
CA THR A 58 0.84 6.21 9.07
C THR A 58 1.52 5.46 7.93
N LEU A 59 0.78 4.64 7.17
CA LEU A 59 1.36 4.01 5.98
C LEU A 59 1.83 5.06 4.96
N GLN A 60 1.15 6.20 4.86
CA GLN A 60 1.58 7.31 3.99
C GLN A 60 2.97 7.81 4.41
N GLU A 61 3.20 8.04 5.70
CA GLU A 61 4.52 8.47 6.21
C GLU A 61 5.59 7.38 6.05
N ILE A 62 5.24 6.10 6.22
CA ILE A 62 6.19 4.98 6.02
C ILE A 62 6.69 4.94 4.58
N PHE A 63 5.78 5.05 3.61
CA PHE A 63 6.14 4.96 2.20
C PHE A 63 6.74 6.27 1.66
N PHE A 64 6.14 7.43 1.97
CA PHE A 64 6.46 8.71 1.32
C PHE A 64 7.24 9.68 2.21
N GLY A 65 7.44 9.35 3.48
CA GLY A 65 8.10 10.21 4.44
C GLY A 65 7.16 11.17 5.16
N LYS A 66 7.69 11.86 6.17
CA LYS A 66 6.96 12.89 6.91
C LYS A 66 7.03 14.23 6.19
N GLN A 67 5.97 15.02 6.35
CA GLN A 67 5.88 16.35 5.72
C GLN A 67 6.93 17.34 6.24
N ASP A 68 7.38 17.18 7.49
CA ASP A 68 8.45 17.98 8.10
C ASP A 68 9.86 17.60 7.61
N GLY A 69 9.98 16.56 6.78
CA GLY A 69 11.26 16.08 6.26
C GLY A 69 12.11 15.30 7.26
N SER A 70 11.63 15.08 8.50
CA SER A 70 12.37 14.32 9.52
C SER A 70 12.54 12.85 9.16
N PHE A 71 11.72 12.33 8.24
CA PHE A 71 11.80 10.97 7.72
C PHE A 71 11.52 10.95 6.22
N ILE A 72 12.40 10.32 5.43
CA ILE A 72 12.34 10.33 3.96
C ILE A 72 11.37 9.29 3.36
N GLY A 73 10.97 8.27 4.13
CA GLY A 73 10.16 7.16 3.63
C GLY A 73 10.91 6.18 2.72
N ILE A 74 10.29 5.03 2.46
CA ILE A 74 10.85 3.96 1.62
C ILE A 74 10.99 4.41 0.16
N VAL A 75 9.98 5.10 -0.37
CA VAL A 75 9.97 5.60 -1.75
C VAL A 75 11.01 6.70 -1.92
N GLY A 76 11.15 7.60 -0.94
CA GLY A 76 12.19 8.62 -0.91
C GLY A 76 13.60 8.00 -0.94
N LEU A 77 13.84 6.96 -0.14
CA LEU A 77 15.10 6.22 -0.15
C LEU A 77 15.43 5.63 -1.54
N ILE A 78 14.45 5.02 -2.21
CA ILE A 78 14.62 4.46 -3.56
C ILE A 78 14.97 5.58 -4.55
N HIS A 79 14.29 6.72 -4.47
CA HIS A 79 14.55 7.86 -5.36
C HIS A 79 15.94 8.48 -5.15
N GLN A 80 16.41 8.61 -3.91
CA GLN A 80 17.76 9.09 -3.61
C GLN A 80 18.83 8.16 -4.19
N ASN A 81 18.56 6.86 -4.24
CA ASN A 81 19.49 5.85 -4.76
C ASN A 81 19.24 5.47 -6.23
N ARG A 82 18.43 6.25 -6.97
CA ARG A 82 17.98 5.94 -8.33
C ARG A 82 19.12 5.65 -9.32
N ASN A 83 20.28 6.28 -9.17
CA ASN A 83 21.43 6.05 -10.05
C ASN A 83 22.06 4.67 -9.84
N VAL A 84 22.05 4.16 -8.61
CA VAL A 84 22.44 2.81 -8.25
C VAL A 84 21.44 1.80 -8.81
N VAL A 85 20.14 2.09 -8.66
CA VAL A 85 19.04 1.28 -9.21
C VAL A 85 19.09 1.19 -10.74
N LYS A 86 19.29 2.31 -11.43
CA LYS A 86 19.36 2.40 -12.90
C LYS A 86 20.50 1.56 -13.50
N LYS A 87 21.62 1.44 -12.80
CA LYS A 87 22.77 0.62 -13.25
C LYS A 87 22.48 -0.89 -13.21
N GLN A 88 21.41 -1.32 -12.55
CA GLN A 88 21.17 -2.74 -12.22
C GLN A 88 20.01 -3.41 -12.96
N GLN A 89 19.19 -2.70 -13.76
CA GLN A 89 17.99 -3.31 -14.38
C GLN A 89 17.74 -2.93 -15.85
N CYS A 90 17.53 -3.98 -16.67
CA CYS A 90 16.93 -3.97 -18.02
C CYS A 90 15.40 -3.77 -18.01
N ALA A 91 14.73 -3.75 -16.85
CA ALA A 91 13.28 -3.66 -16.73
C ALA A 91 12.83 -2.20 -16.47
N GLN A 92 13.13 -1.30 -17.40
CA GLN A 92 12.85 0.13 -17.21
C GLN A 92 11.36 0.49 -17.29
N LYS A 93 10.47 -0.35 -17.83
CA LYS A 93 9.10 0.08 -18.17
C LYS A 93 8.11 -0.02 -17.00
N GLU A 94 8.16 -1.08 -16.20
CA GLU A 94 7.11 -1.39 -15.20
C GLU A 94 7.28 -0.59 -13.89
N GLU A 95 8.53 -0.40 -13.44
CA GLU A 95 8.83 0.33 -12.19
C GLU A 95 8.59 1.84 -12.33
N GLN A 96 8.67 2.37 -13.56
CA GLN A 96 8.43 3.78 -13.85
C GLN A 96 6.96 4.20 -13.68
N ILE A 97 6.00 3.29 -13.88
CA ILE A 97 4.56 3.64 -13.82
C ILE A 97 4.13 3.85 -12.35
N TYR A 98 4.60 3.00 -11.44
CA TYR A 98 4.19 3.04 -10.03
C TYR A 98 4.89 4.15 -9.24
N LEU A 99 6.15 4.47 -9.56
CA LEU A 99 6.94 5.47 -8.83
C LEU A 99 6.84 6.90 -9.40
N LYS A 100 6.50 7.10 -10.68
CA LYS A 100 6.46 8.46 -11.27
C LYS A 100 5.16 9.21 -11.00
N ASN A 101 4.05 8.50 -10.82
CA ASN A 101 2.77 9.17 -10.81
C ASN A 101 2.40 9.53 -9.37
N LYS A 102 2.73 10.76 -8.97
CA LYS A 102 2.35 11.37 -7.70
C LYS A 102 0.84 11.30 -7.44
N VAL A 103 0.04 11.40 -8.51
CA VAL A 103 -1.42 11.18 -8.48
C VAL A 103 -1.77 9.81 -7.91
N LEU A 104 -1.02 8.75 -8.28
CA LEU A 104 -1.29 7.40 -7.77
C LEU A 104 -0.80 7.23 -6.34
N GLN A 105 0.22 7.98 -5.92
CA GLN A 105 0.71 7.93 -4.54
C GLN A 105 -0.32 8.51 -3.57
N ASP A 106 -1.01 9.58 -3.99
CA ASP A 106 -2.08 10.20 -3.22
C ASP A 106 -3.42 9.45 -3.34
N GLU A 107 -3.70 8.76 -4.46
CA GLU A 107 -4.92 7.97 -4.68
C GLU A 107 -4.87 6.55 -4.09
N VAL A 108 -3.72 5.85 -4.14
CA VAL A 108 -3.58 4.44 -3.75
C VAL A 108 -3.86 4.20 -2.26
N MET A 109 -3.77 5.24 -1.42
CA MET A 109 -3.98 5.13 0.01
C MET A 109 -5.41 5.50 0.46
N GLN A 110 -6.24 6.04 -0.44
CA GLN A 110 -7.59 6.52 -0.06
C GLN A 110 -8.62 5.39 0.01
N PHE A 111 -8.37 4.29 -0.68
CA PHE A 111 -9.37 3.25 -0.85
C PHE A 111 -8.76 1.86 -1.00
N THR A 112 -9.52 0.83 -0.60
CA THR A 112 -9.09 -0.57 -0.73
C THR A 112 -10.22 -1.39 -1.33
N LEU A 113 -9.87 -2.49 -2.00
CA LEU A 113 -10.86 -3.45 -2.46
C LEU A 113 -11.76 -3.95 -1.31
N ALA A 114 -11.20 -4.12 -0.10
CA ALA A 114 -11.98 -4.50 1.07
C ALA A 114 -12.99 -3.41 1.50
N SER A 115 -12.64 -2.12 1.37
CA SER A 115 -13.61 -1.02 1.54
C SER A 115 -14.67 -1.06 0.45
N TRP A 116 -14.26 -1.18 -0.82
CA TRP A 116 -15.19 -1.30 -1.94
C TRP A 116 -16.21 -2.41 -1.77
N MET A 117 -15.75 -3.62 -1.43
CA MET A 117 -16.61 -4.77 -1.25
C MET A 117 -17.60 -4.56 -0.11
N ARG A 118 -17.17 -3.94 0.99
CA ARG A 118 -18.07 -3.59 2.10
C ARG A 118 -19.10 -2.54 1.68
N ASP A 119 -18.68 -1.51 0.96
CA ASP A 119 -19.58 -0.44 0.52
C ASP A 119 -20.57 -0.98 -0.51
N PHE A 120 -20.13 -1.86 -1.42
CA PHE A 120 -20.98 -2.59 -2.36
C PHE A 120 -22.04 -3.44 -1.63
N VAL A 121 -21.63 -4.27 -0.66
CA VAL A 121 -22.57 -5.12 0.08
C VAL A 121 -23.56 -4.28 0.89
N THR A 122 -23.06 -3.27 1.62
CA THR A 122 -23.91 -2.46 2.52
C THR A 122 -24.88 -1.54 1.78
N SER A 123 -24.58 -1.19 0.52
CA SER A 123 -25.48 -0.43 -0.37
C SER A 123 -26.38 -1.30 -1.24
N HIS A 124 -26.23 -2.64 -1.18
CA HIS A 124 -27.02 -3.55 -2.01
C HIS A 124 -28.51 -3.52 -1.61
N PRO A 125 -29.48 -3.43 -2.54
CA PRO A 125 -30.90 -3.33 -2.22
C PRO A 125 -31.44 -4.46 -1.34
N ASN A 126 -30.89 -5.66 -1.51
CA ASN A 126 -31.26 -6.86 -0.74
C ASN A 126 -30.49 -7.04 0.58
N TYR A 127 -29.64 -6.09 0.97
CA TYR A 127 -28.88 -6.19 2.22
C TYR A 127 -29.74 -5.77 3.41
N ASN A 128 -29.96 -6.71 4.34
CA ASN A 128 -30.89 -6.54 5.46
C ASN A 128 -30.27 -5.85 6.68
N GLN A 129 -29.13 -5.17 6.53
CA GLN A 129 -28.36 -4.56 7.63
C GLN A 129 -27.97 -5.57 8.73
N ASP A 130 -27.82 -6.84 8.34
CA ASP A 130 -27.39 -7.95 9.17
C ASP A 130 -26.01 -8.44 8.70
N PRO A 131 -25.27 -9.24 9.49
CA PRO A 131 -23.93 -9.70 9.08
C PRO A 131 -23.97 -10.81 8.01
N ILE A 132 -25.06 -10.93 7.24
CA ILE A 132 -25.29 -12.03 6.30
C ILE A 132 -25.16 -11.51 4.87
N VAL A 133 -24.33 -12.19 4.07
CA VAL A 133 -24.24 -11.95 2.63
C VAL A 133 -24.99 -13.07 1.92
N THR A 134 -26.14 -12.75 1.32
CA THR A 134 -26.95 -13.73 0.60
C THR A 134 -26.31 -14.14 -0.74
N HIS A 135 -26.82 -15.22 -1.33
CA HIS A 135 -26.33 -15.71 -2.62
C HIS A 135 -26.45 -14.65 -3.72
N GLU A 136 -27.55 -13.89 -3.74
CA GLU A 136 -27.82 -12.83 -4.71
C GLU A 136 -26.80 -11.70 -4.60
N ILE A 137 -26.56 -11.20 -3.38
CA ILE A 137 -25.56 -10.14 -3.13
C ILE A 137 -24.17 -10.60 -3.58
N ASN A 138 -23.79 -11.85 -3.24
CA ASN A 138 -22.51 -12.41 -3.63
C ASN A 138 -22.39 -12.58 -5.16
N PHE A 139 -23.45 -13.05 -5.82
CA PHE A 139 -23.47 -13.18 -7.27
C PHE A 139 -23.26 -11.82 -7.96
N ASP A 140 -23.97 -10.78 -7.51
CA ASP A 140 -23.85 -9.44 -8.07
C ASP A 140 -22.49 -8.80 -7.80
N LEU A 141 -21.90 -9.06 -6.62
CA LEU A 141 -20.54 -8.64 -6.28
C LEU A 141 -19.50 -9.23 -7.24
N ILE A 142 -19.48 -10.56 -7.39
CA ILE A 142 -18.52 -11.27 -8.25
C ILE A 142 -18.72 -10.90 -9.71
N ARG A 143 -19.97 -10.81 -10.17
CA ARG A 143 -20.32 -10.37 -11.53
C ARG A 143 -19.78 -8.96 -11.80
N THR A 144 -19.96 -8.03 -10.86
CA THR A 144 -19.47 -6.65 -10.99
C THR A 144 -17.95 -6.60 -11.02
N LEU A 145 -17.26 -7.30 -10.11
CA LEU A 145 -15.80 -7.38 -10.09
C LEU A 145 -15.24 -7.98 -11.39
N THR A 146 -15.90 -9.00 -11.93
CA THR A 146 -15.52 -9.63 -13.20
C THR A 146 -15.69 -8.66 -14.36
N ALA A 147 -16.81 -7.95 -14.43
CA ALA A 147 -17.05 -6.94 -15.45
C ALA A 147 -16.04 -5.78 -15.39
N ILE A 148 -15.66 -5.34 -14.19
CA ILE A 148 -14.60 -4.33 -14.01
C ILE A 148 -13.26 -4.87 -14.52
N LYS A 149 -12.87 -6.07 -14.06
CA LYS A 149 -11.61 -6.73 -14.46
C LYS A 149 -11.53 -6.94 -15.99
N ASP A 150 -12.63 -7.31 -16.63
CA ASP A 150 -12.74 -7.52 -18.08
C ASP A 150 -13.00 -6.23 -18.88
N ARG A 151 -12.96 -5.06 -18.23
CA ARG A 151 -13.16 -3.72 -18.83
C ARG A 151 -14.53 -3.49 -19.46
N GLN A 152 -15.53 -4.24 -19.01
CA GLN A 152 -16.91 -4.11 -19.46
C GLN A 152 -17.70 -3.09 -18.62
N LYS A 153 -17.18 -2.72 -17.45
CA LYS A 153 -17.77 -1.72 -16.55
C LYS A 153 -16.68 -0.87 -15.91
N GLU A 154 -16.71 0.43 -16.17
CA GLU A 154 -15.81 1.38 -15.52
C GLU A 154 -16.24 1.64 -14.06
N ASP A 155 -15.24 1.84 -13.20
CA ASP A 155 -15.44 2.27 -11.82
C ASP A 155 -14.31 3.25 -11.45
N PRO A 156 -14.64 4.44 -10.92
CA PRO A 156 -13.65 5.48 -10.62
C PRO A 156 -12.61 5.06 -9.57
N HIS A 157 -12.87 4.03 -8.77
CA HIS A 157 -11.92 3.51 -7.78
C HIS A 157 -10.86 2.58 -8.40
N PHE A 158 -11.03 2.14 -9.66
CA PHE A 158 -10.11 1.24 -10.34
C PHE A 158 -9.60 1.80 -11.68
N PRO A 159 -9.07 3.05 -11.72
CA PRO A 159 -8.69 3.71 -12.98
C PRO A 159 -7.61 2.94 -13.74
N PHE A 160 -6.73 2.23 -13.03
CA PHE A 160 -5.59 1.50 -13.60
C PHE A 160 -5.96 0.37 -14.55
N ILE A 161 -7.13 -0.25 -14.35
CA ILE A 161 -7.54 -1.38 -15.18
C ILE A 161 -7.75 -0.93 -16.63
N PHE A 162 -8.09 0.35 -16.83
CA PHE A 162 -8.44 0.95 -18.12
C PHE A 162 -7.31 1.76 -18.76
N ILE A 163 -6.23 2.05 -18.04
CA ILE A 163 -5.08 2.86 -18.52
C ILE A 163 -4.02 2.00 -19.24
N MET A 164 -4.08 0.68 -19.12
CA MET A 164 -3.10 -0.27 -19.68
C MET A 164 -3.59 -0.93 -20.97
#